data_AF-A0A845M8T1-F1
#
_entry.id   AF-A0A845M8T1-F1
#
_cell.length_a   1.000
_cell.length_b   1.000
_cell.length_c   1.000
_cell.angle_alpha   90.00
_cell.angle_beta   90.00
_cell.angle_gamma   90.00
#
_symmetry.space_group_name_H-M   'P 1'
#
loop_
_entity.id
_entity.type
_entity.pdbx_description
1 polymer ?
#
loop_
_entity_poly.entity_id
_entity_poly.type
_entity_poly.pdbx_seq_one_letter_code
_entity_poly.pdbx_strand_id
1 'polypeptide(L)'
;MTKHDTQITPAKESDADFEARVESAILTLRAENDGKMPTNAQLNELVRTSFRKLCPVRRRVAERLLAVDTRLAQMPEIPEELRLANEEALKAMWAKTRELQNDEIVDLKRLMQARQEEHRTTTQDLEAIIAGLEDSLEEARAKASDDAKTIEALRAELEDVTGRLNDADARLAERENLMHMLKDFMGDGDGDQEKPARKRQSNKANDDPELPLK
;
A
#
# COMPACT_ATOMS: atom_id res chain seq x y z
N MET A 1 8.60 8.19 -79.58
CA MET A 1 7.89 8.29 -78.29
C MET A 1 8.62 7.42 -77.28
N THR A 2 9.13 8.10 -76.28
CA THR A 2 9.77 7.62 -75.06
C THR A 2 8.81 6.85 -74.16
N LYS A 3 9.42 6.01 -73.31
CA LYS A 3 9.04 5.50 -71.97
C LYS A 3 9.27 3.99 -71.94
N HIS A 4 10.52 3.55 -71.83
CA HIS A 4 11.27 3.35 -70.58
C HIS A 4 10.54 2.50 -69.54
N ASP A 5 11.18 1.37 -69.24
CA ASP A 5 11.39 0.80 -67.93
C ASP A 5 10.17 0.50 -67.06
N THR A 6 9.88 -0.80 -66.97
CA THR A 6 9.61 -1.41 -65.67
C THR A 6 10.46 -2.67 -65.55
N GLN A 7 11.76 -2.46 -65.32
CA GLN A 7 12.50 -3.37 -64.46
C GLN A 7 11.76 -3.44 -63.11
N ILE A 8 11.02 -4.52 -62.90
CA ILE A 8 10.56 -4.93 -61.58
C ILE A 8 11.08 -6.35 -61.37
N THR A 9 12.39 -6.45 -61.14
CA THR A 9 12.90 -7.41 -60.17
C THR A 9 13.02 -6.68 -58.85
N PRO A 10 12.21 -7.08 -57.86
CA PRO A 10 12.79 -7.24 -56.55
C PRO A 10 12.45 -8.60 -55.93
N ALA A 11 13.41 -9.08 -55.15
CA ALA A 11 13.32 -10.15 -54.15
C ALA A 11 13.25 -11.61 -54.64
N LYS A 12 14.43 -12.19 -54.90
CA LYS A 12 14.73 -13.62 -54.72
C LYS A 12 14.56 -14.13 -53.27
N GLU A 13 14.04 -13.30 -52.36
CA GLU A 13 13.71 -13.66 -50.96
C GLU A 13 12.24 -14.11 -50.80
N SER A 14 11.36 -13.78 -51.76
CA SER A 14 9.93 -14.13 -51.66
C SER A 14 9.59 -15.62 -51.90
N ASP A 15 10.54 -16.41 -52.40
CA ASP A 15 10.35 -17.82 -52.69
C ASP A 15 10.52 -18.71 -51.43
N ALA A 16 11.38 -18.36 -50.47
CA ALA A 16 11.64 -19.20 -49.29
C ALA A 16 10.45 -19.23 -48.32
N ASP A 17 9.86 -18.07 -48.02
CA ASP A 17 8.66 -17.97 -47.20
C ASP A 17 7.43 -18.58 -47.88
N PHE A 18 7.42 -18.60 -49.22
CA PHE A 18 6.38 -19.26 -49.99
C PHE A 18 6.57 -20.79 -49.98
N GLU A 19 7.80 -21.28 -50.11
CA GLU A 19 8.15 -22.69 -49.93
C GLU A 19 7.76 -23.19 -48.53
N ALA A 20 8.07 -22.44 -47.47
CA ALA A 20 7.71 -22.79 -46.09
C ALA A 20 6.18 -22.86 -45.87
N ARG A 21 5.42 -21.94 -46.50
CA ARG A 21 3.94 -21.97 -46.45
C ARG A 21 3.34 -23.13 -47.24
N VAL A 22 3.94 -23.50 -48.36
CA VAL A 22 3.53 -24.69 -49.13
C VAL A 22 3.91 -25.96 -48.38
N GLU A 23 5.05 -25.99 -47.70
CA GLU A 23 5.51 -27.10 -46.88
C GLU A 23 4.62 -27.33 -45.67
N SER A 24 4.27 -26.27 -44.92
CA SER A 24 3.32 -26.38 -43.81
C SER A 24 1.96 -26.87 -44.29
N ALA A 25 1.43 -26.34 -45.40
CA ALA A 25 0.17 -26.79 -45.99
C ALA A 25 0.21 -28.25 -46.47
N ILE A 26 1.36 -28.72 -46.98
CA ILE A 26 1.54 -30.14 -47.35
C ILE A 26 1.53 -31.02 -46.10
N LEU A 27 2.22 -30.62 -45.03
CA LEU A 27 2.30 -31.38 -43.79
C LEU A 27 0.95 -31.45 -43.06
N THR A 28 0.19 -30.36 -43.00
CA THR A 28 -1.15 -30.37 -42.39
C THR A 28 -2.11 -31.26 -43.17
N LEU A 29 -2.16 -31.13 -44.50
CA LEU A 29 -3.04 -31.97 -45.33
C LEU A 29 -2.62 -33.44 -45.34
N ARG A 30 -1.32 -33.74 -45.20
CA ARG A 30 -0.83 -35.13 -45.01
C ARG A 30 -1.29 -35.70 -43.67
N ALA A 31 -1.24 -34.92 -42.60
CA ALA A 31 -1.69 -35.35 -41.27
C ALA A 31 -3.21 -35.63 -41.25
N GLU A 32 -3.99 -34.85 -41.99
CA GLU A 32 -5.44 -35.03 -42.11
C GLU A 32 -5.86 -36.18 -43.04
N ASN A 33 -5.01 -36.59 -43.99
CA ASN A 33 -5.34 -37.58 -45.03
C ASN A 33 -4.45 -38.83 -45.00
N ASP A 34 -4.10 -39.33 -43.81
CA ASP A 34 -3.34 -40.57 -43.60
C ASP A 34 -2.02 -40.62 -44.42
N GLY A 35 -1.31 -39.50 -44.51
CA GLY A 35 -0.03 -39.40 -45.22
C GLY A 35 -0.13 -39.33 -46.75
N LYS A 36 -1.34 -39.30 -47.34
CA LYS A 36 -1.50 -39.13 -48.79
C LYS A 36 -1.04 -37.75 -49.24
N MET A 37 -0.36 -37.69 -50.38
CA MET A 37 0.09 -36.42 -50.96
C MET A 37 -1.11 -35.55 -51.40
N PRO A 38 -1.21 -34.30 -50.93
CA PRO A 38 -2.34 -33.43 -51.25
C PRO A 38 -2.34 -33.02 -52.73
N THR A 39 -3.53 -32.83 -53.29
CA THR A 39 -3.72 -32.38 -54.67
C THR A 39 -3.41 -30.88 -54.84
N ASN A 40 -3.16 -30.45 -56.08
CA ASN A 40 -2.94 -29.03 -56.37
C ASN A 40 -4.13 -28.14 -55.98
N ALA A 41 -5.36 -28.65 -56.08
CA ALA A 41 -6.57 -27.90 -55.72
C ALA A 41 -6.63 -27.65 -54.21
N GLN A 42 -6.39 -28.68 -53.40
CA GLN A 42 -6.38 -28.59 -51.93
C GLN A 42 -5.28 -27.67 -51.41
N LEU A 43 -4.08 -27.74 -52.01
CA LEU A 43 -2.99 -26.84 -51.66
C LEU A 43 -3.29 -25.39 -52.06
N ASN A 44 -3.98 -25.18 -53.18
CA ASN A 44 -4.31 -23.84 -53.63
C ASN A 44 -5.42 -23.17 -52.80
N GLU A 45 -6.28 -23.96 -52.15
CA GLU A 45 -7.31 -23.47 -51.24
C GLU A 45 -6.69 -22.84 -49.97
N LEU A 46 -5.62 -23.44 -49.45
CA LEU A 46 -4.87 -22.97 -48.28
C LEU A 46 -3.87 -21.86 -48.63
N VAL A 47 -3.10 -22.03 -49.70
CA VAL A 47 -1.99 -21.12 -50.05
C VAL A 47 -2.48 -19.93 -50.88
N ARG A 48 -3.64 -20.05 -51.56
CA ARG A 48 -4.33 -19.02 -52.35
C ARG A 48 -3.43 -18.29 -53.36
N THR A 49 -2.83 -19.05 -54.29
CA THR A 49 -1.95 -18.48 -55.32
C THR A 49 -2.30 -18.97 -56.73
N SER A 50 -1.50 -18.57 -57.73
CA SER A 50 -1.68 -19.08 -59.09
C SER A 50 -1.00 -20.44 -59.25
N PHE A 51 -1.65 -21.38 -59.95
CA PHE A 51 -1.09 -22.71 -60.23
C PHE A 51 0.29 -22.66 -60.92
N ARG A 52 0.56 -21.60 -61.69
CA ARG A 52 1.86 -21.38 -62.35
C ARG A 52 3.01 -21.19 -61.35
N LYS A 53 2.73 -20.61 -60.17
CA LYS A 53 3.69 -20.43 -59.07
C LYS A 53 3.72 -21.62 -58.12
N LEU A 54 2.55 -22.21 -57.85
CA LEU A 54 2.40 -23.33 -56.90
C LEU A 54 3.02 -24.64 -57.39
N CYS A 55 2.81 -25.02 -58.66
CA CYS A 55 3.28 -26.29 -59.21
C CYS A 55 4.80 -26.56 -59.08
N PRO A 56 5.70 -25.63 -59.47
CA PRO A 56 7.14 -25.86 -59.35
C PRO A 56 7.63 -25.88 -57.89
N VAL A 57 6.95 -25.18 -56.99
CA VAL A 57 7.29 -25.15 -55.56
C VAL A 57 6.80 -26.42 -54.86
N ARG A 58 5.56 -26.85 -55.13
CA ARG A 58 5.02 -28.13 -54.62
C ARG A 58 5.92 -29.29 -54.97
N ARG A 59 6.42 -29.38 -56.22
CA ARG A 59 7.32 -30.47 -56.64
C ARG A 59 8.62 -30.49 -55.82
N ARG A 60 9.27 -29.34 -55.67
CA ARG A 60 10.51 -29.21 -54.87
C ARG A 60 10.29 -29.60 -53.40
N VAL A 61 9.22 -29.11 -52.79
CA VAL A 61 8.88 -29.43 -51.40
C VAL A 61 8.49 -30.91 -51.26
N ALA A 62 7.71 -31.46 -52.19
CA ALA A 62 7.34 -32.87 -52.22
C ALA A 62 8.56 -33.80 -52.31
N GLU A 63 9.51 -33.48 -53.21
CA GLU A 63 10.76 -34.22 -53.37
C GLU A 63 11.61 -34.14 -52.09
N ARG A 64 11.69 -32.95 -51.47
CA ARG A 64 12.42 -32.75 -50.21
C ARG A 64 11.79 -33.55 -49.06
N LEU A 65 10.48 -33.47 -48.88
CA LEU A 65 9.78 -34.23 -47.84
C LEU A 65 9.92 -35.74 -48.06
N LEU A 66 9.84 -36.22 -49.31
CA LEU A 66 10.05 -37.64 -49.61
C LEU A 66 11.51 -38.07 -49.36
N ALA A 67 12.48 -37.19 -49.63
CA ALA A 67 13.89 -37.42 -49.29
C ALA A 67 14.11 -37.48 -47.75
N VAL A 68 13.36 -36.70 -46.98
CA VAL A 68 13.37 -36.77 -45.51
C VAL A 68 12.69 -38.04 -45.02
N ASP A 69 11.52 -38.38 -45.55
CA ASP A 69 10.77 -39.60 -45.20
C ASP A 69 11.62 -40.85 -45.48
N THR A 70 12.29 -40.90 -46.62
CA THR A 70 13.20 -42.00 -46.98
C THR A 70 14.45 -42.06 -46.11
N ARG A 71 15.03 -40.91 -45.72
CA ARG A 71 16.13 -40.86 -44.76
C ARG A 71 15.70 -41.35 -43.38
N LEU A 72 14.54 -40.92 -42.89
CA LEU A 72 13.98 -41.37 -41.61
C LEU A 72 13.68 -42.87 -41.63
N ALA A 73 13.14 -43.39 -42.74
CA ALA A 73 12.91 -44.83 -42.90
C ALA A 73 14.21 -45.66 -43.01
N GLN A 74 15.32 -45.02 -43.41
CA GLN A 74 16.65 -45.65 -43.47
C GLN A 74 17.46 -45.46 -42.18
N MET A 75 16.97 -44.68 -41.21
CA MET A 75 17.68 -44.52 -39.94
C MET A 75 17.63 -45.84 -39.15
N PRO A 76 18.78 -46.32 -38.65
CA PRO A 76 18.79 -47.48 -37.77
C PRO A 76 18.00 -47.18 -36.49
N GLU A 77 17.26 -48.18 -36.01
CA GLU A 77 16.56 -48.08 -34.73
C GLU A 77 17.55 -47.74 -33.61
N ILE A 78 17.12 -46.88 -32.69
CA ILE A 78 17.93 -46.52 -31.53
C ILE A 78 18.16 -47.79 -30.70
N PRO A 79 19.41 -48.15 -30.37
CA PRO A 79 19.70 -49.31 -29.53
C PRO A 79 18.88 -49.29 -28.24
N GLU A 80 18.25 -50.43 -27.90
CA GLU A 80 17.36 -50.51 -26.73
C GLU A 80 18.07 -50.11 -25.42
N GLU A 81 19.36 -50.41 -25.29
CA GLU A 81 20.18 -50.01 -24.16
C GLU A 81 20.24 -48.48 -23.99
N LEU A 82 20.40 -47.73 -25.08
CA LEU A 82 20.42 -46.27 -25.05
C LEU A 82 19.02 -45.71 -24.75
N ARG A 83 17.97 -46.36 -25.24
CA ARG A 83 16.59 -45.98 -24.97
C ARG A 83 16.28 -46.13 -23.47
N LEU A 84 16.63 -47.27 -22.88
CA LEU A 84 16.46 -47.56 -21.47
C LEU A 84 17.29 -46.62 -20.59
N ALA A 85 18.56 -46.40 -20.92
CA ALA A 85 19.42 -45.47 -20.19
C ALA A 85 18.86 -44.04 -20.18
N ASN A 86 18.29 -43.58 -21.31
CA ASN A 86 17.67 -42.27 -21.40
C ASN A 86 16.37 -42.21 -20.57
N GLU A 87 15.54 -43.26 -20.62
CA GLU A 87 14.34 -43.34 -19.77
C GLU A 87 14.66 -43.34 -18.28
N GLU A 88 15.70 -44.05 -17.86
CA GLU A 88 16.18 -44.06 -16.47
C GLU A 88 16.72 -42.70 -16.06
N ALA A 89 17.50 -42.04 -16.92
CA ALA A 89 18.01 -40.69 -16.68
C ALA A 89 16.86 -39.67 -16.53
N LEU A 90 15.84 -39.74 -17.39
CA LEU A 90 14.65 -38.89 -17.31
C LEU A 90 13.86 -39.15 -16.01
N LYS A 91 13.70 -40.41 -15.60
CA LYS A 91 13.05 -40.76 -14.33
C LYS A 91 13.83 -40.21 -13.14
N ALA A 92 15.16 -40.32 -13.14
CA ALA A 92 16.02 -39.80 -12.09
C ALA A 92 15.95 -38.27 -12.01
N MET A 93 16.00 -37.58 -13.16
CA MET A 93 15.83 -36.13 -13.21
C MET A 93 14.47 -35.71 -12.68
N TRP A 94 13.40 -36.38 -13.10
CA TRP A 94 12.05 -36.10 -12.61
C TRP A 94 11.92 -36.30 -11.10
N ALA A 95 12.47 -37.39 -10.55
CA ALA A 95 12.47 -37.65 -9.11
C ALA A 95 13.19 -36.54 -8.35
N LYS A 96 14.38 -36.13 -8.81
CA LYS A 96 15.16 -35.06 -8.20
C LYS A 96 14.47 -33.70 -8.27
N THR A 97 13.88 -33.36 -9.42
CA THR A 97 13.11 -32.11 -9.57
C THR A 97 11.91 -32.10 -8.63
N ARG A 98 11.21 -33.23 -8.50
CA ARG A 98 10.07 -33.36 -7.58
C ARG A 98 10.49 -33.22 -6.13
N GLU A 99 11.61 -33.82 -5.74
CA GLU A 99 12.17 -33.71 -4.39
C GLU A 99 12.50 -32.24 -4.06
N LEU A 100 13.24 -31.56 -4.92
CA LEU A 100 13.57 -30.14 -4.76
C LEU A 100 12.32 -29.26 -4.65
N GLN A 101 11.33 -29.46 -5.52
CA GLN A 101 10.07 -28.72 -5.46
C GLN A 101 9.30 -28.98 -4.17
N ASN A 102 9.29 -30.23 -3.68
CA ASN A 102 8.64 -30.55 -2.42
C ASN A 102 9.36 -29.87 -1.24
N ASP A 103 10.69 -29.88 -1.22
CA ASP A 103 11.48 -29.24 -0.18
C ASP A 103 11.25 -27.72 -0.15
N GLU A 104 11.27 -27.07 -1.32
CA GLU A 104 10.94 -25.64 -1.45
C GLU A 104 9.53 -25.34 -0.93
N ILE A 105 8.53 -26.17 -1.26
CA ILE A 105 7.16 -26.01 -0.76
C ILE A 105 7.11 -26.15 0.76
N VAL A 106 7.84 -27.12 1.33
CA VAL A 106 7.89 -27.33 2.78
C VAL A 106 8.55 -26.14 3.48
N ASP A 107 9.65 -25.63 2.94
CA ASP A 107 10.37 -24.50 3.52
C ASP A 107 9.56 -23.20 3.42
N LEU A 108 8.89 -22.96 2.29
CA LEU A 108 7.97 -21.84 2.14
C LEU A 108 6.81 -21.92 3.14
N LYS A 109 6.25 -23.12 3.38
CA LYS A 109 5.21 -23.31 4.40
C LYS A 109 5.72 -23.02 5.80
N ARG A 110 6.93 -23.48 6.15
CA ARG A 110 7.56 -23.19 7.45
C ARG A 110 7.80 -21.69 7.63
N LEU A 111 8.34 -21.03 6.62
CA LEU A 111 8.61 -19.59 6.66
C LEU A 111 7.31 -18.79 6.78
N MET A 112 6.27 -19.18 6.05
CA MET A 112 4.95 -18.57 6.16
C MET A 112 4.34 -18.76 7.56
N GLN A 113 4.45 -19.96 8.14
CA GLN A 113 3.99 -20.23 9.51
C GLN A 113 4.75 -19.40 10.55
N ALA A 114 6.07 -19.32 10.44
CA ALA A 114 6.89 -18.51 11.33
C ALA A 114 6.51 -17.02 11.26
N ARG A 115 6.33 -16.48 10.04
CA ARG A 115 5.86 -15.10 9.84
C ARG A 115 4.46 -14.87 10.42
N GLN A 116 3.54 -15.81 10.23
CA GLN A 116 2.20 -15.71 10.82
C GLN A 116 2.25 -15.68 12.34
N GLU A 117 3.11 -16.49 12.95
CA GLU A 117 3.27 -16.50 14.40
C GLU A 117 3.87 -15.19 14.92
N GLU A 118 4.89 -14.67 14.26
CA GLU A 118 5.44 -13.34 14.56
C GLU A 118 4.38 -12.23 14.43
N HIS A 119 3.56 -12.26 13.38
CA HIS A 119 2.45 -11.32 13.26
C HIS A 119 1.41 -11.46 14.37
N ARG A 120 1.10 -12.68 14.82
CA ARG A 120 0.21 -12.89 15.97
C ARG A 120 0.81 -12.32 17.24
N THR A 121 2.08 -12.59 17.54
CA THR A 121 2.73 -12.08 18.77
C THR A 121 2.79 -10.56 18.76
N THR A 122 3.19 -9.94 17.64
CA THR A 122 3.22 -8.48 17.52
C THR A 122 1.85 -7.84 17.70
N THR A 123 0.79 -8.50 17.21
CA THR A 123 -0.58 -8.00 17.36
C THR A 123 -1.03 -8.10 18.82
N GLN A 124 -0.75 -9.22 19.50
CA GLN A 124 -1.03 -9.39 20.92
C GLN A 124 -0.27 -8.38 21.79
N ASP A 125 0.99 -8.11 21.48
CA ASP A 125 1.79 -7.11 22.18
C ASP A 125 1.19 -5.70 22.01
N LEU A 126 0.77 -5.35 20.79
CA LEU A 126 0.11 -4.07 20.53
C LEU A 126 -1.25 -3.96 21.23
N GLU A 127 -2.04 -5.02 21.24
CA GLU A 127 -3.31 -5.08 21.99
C GLU A 127 -3.09 -4.87 23.49
N ALA A 128 -2.06 -5.49 24.07
CA ALA A 128 -1.71 -5.31 25.48
C ALA A 128 -1.26 -3.86 25.78
N ILE A 129 -0.48 -3.25 24.89
CA ILE A 129 -0.08 -1.83 25.02
C ILE A 129 -1.31 -0.92 24.96
N ILE A 130 -2.23 -1.16 24.01
CA ILE A 130 -3.45 -0.36 23.87
C ILE A 130 -4.30 -0.46 25.14
N ALA A 131 -4.54 -1.67 25.65
CA ALA A 131 -5.31 -1.86 26.88
C ALA A 131 -4.68 -1.11 28.07
N GLY A 132 -3.35 -1.18 28.24
CA GLY A 132 -2.66 -0.43 29.28
C GLY A 132 -2.75 1.09 29.13
N LEU A 133 -2.75 1.59 27.89
CA LEU A 133 -2.96 3.01 27.61
C LEU A 133 -4.40 3.45 27.91
N GLU A 134 -5.39 2.63 27.55
CA GLU A 134 -6.80 2.88 27.86
C GLU A 134 -7.05 2.95 29.37
N ASP A 135 -6.49 2.01 30.14
CA ASP A 135 -6.57 2.02 31.60
C ASP A 135 -5.93 3.30 32.18
N SER A 136 -4.72 3.67 31.72
CA SER A 136 -4.04 4.88 32.18
C SER A 136 -4.83 6.17 31.86
N LEU A 137 -5.53 6.18 30.73
CA LEU A 137 -6.35 7.29 30.29
C LEU A 137 -7.60 7.40 31.17
N GLU A 138 -8.22 6.28 31.53
CA GLU A 138 -9.37 6.26 32.42
C GLU A 138 -9.01 6.70 33.84
N GLU A 139 -7.86 6.25 34.37
CA GLU A 139 -7.32 6.73 35.64
C GLU A 139 -7.08 8.25 35.62
N ALA A 140 -6.48 8.77 34.54
CA ALA A 140 -6.26 10.19 34.37
C ALA A 140 -7.57 10.99 34.31
N ARG A 141 -8.61 10.46 33.65
CA ARG A 141 -9.95 11.07 33.62
C ARG A 141 -10.60 11.08 35.00
N ALA A 142 -10.53 9.98 35.73
CA ALA A 142 -11.07 9.89 37.08
C ALA A 142 -10.40 10.93 37.99
N LYS A 143 -9.07 11.02 37.94
CA LYS A 143 -8.31 12.03 38.69
C LYS A 143 -8.70 13.45 38.30
N ALA A 144 -8.79 13.75 37.00
CA ALA A 144 -9.21 15.07 36.53
C ALA A 144 -10.63 15.44 37.00
N SER A 145 -11.55 14.47 37.06
CA SER A 145 -12.90 14.68 37.59
C SER A 145 -12.88 15.02 39.08
N ASP A 146 -12.07 14.30 39.87
CA ASP A 146 -11.96 14.57 41.29
C ASP A 146 -11.27 15.91 41.56
N ASP A 147 -10.21 16.24 40.83
CA ASP A 147 -9.55 17.55 40.88
C ASP A 147 -10.54 18.66 40.53
N ALA A 148 -11.40 18.49 39.51
CA ALA A 148 -12.44 19.45 39.16
C ALA A 148 -13.44 19.69 40.30
N LYS A 149 -13.89 18.63 40.99
CA LYS A 149 -14.76 18.76 42.18
C LYS A 149 -14.05 19.51 43.31
N THR A 150 -12.77 19.25 43.54
CA THR A 150 -12.00 19.97 44.57
C THR A 150 -11.87 21.46 44.26
N ILE A 151 -11.66 21.82 43.00
CA ILE A 151 -11.60 23.21 42.54
C ILE A 151 -12.95 23.90 42.76
N GLU A 152 -14.06 23.23 42.44
CA GLU A 152 -15.40 23.77 42.66
C GLU A 152 -15.68 24.01 44.14
N ALA A 153 -15.33 23.07 45.02
CA ALA A 153 -15.46 23.22 46.46
C ALA A 153 -14.64 24.40 47.00
N LEU A 154 -13.37 24.53 46.57
CA LEU A 154 -12.51 25.64 46.97
C LEU A 154 -13.03 27.00 46.46
N ARG A 155 -13.62 27.04 45.27
CA ARG A 155 -14.26 28.26 44.75
C ARG A 155 -15.45 28.68 45.61
N ALA A 156 -16.31 27.73 46.00
CA ALA A 156 -17.44 28.00 46.89
C ALA A 156 -16.98 28.50 48.27
N GLU A 157 -15.91 27.90 48.83
CA GLU A 157 -15.33 28.35 50.10
C GLU A 157 -14.74 29.77 49.99
N LEU A 158 -14.04 30.08 48.90
CA LEU A 158 -13.54 31.43 48.64
C LEU A 158 -14.67 32.45 48.52
N GLU A 159 -15.78 32.12 47.85
CA GLU A 159 -16.94 32.99 47.72
C GLU A 159 -17.59 33.28 49.09
N ASP A 160 -17.78 32.24 49.92
CA ASP A 160 -18.31 32.38 51.28
C ASP A 160 -17.39 33.21 52.19
N VAL A 161 -16.08 32.97 52.16
CA VAL A 161 -15.11 33.77 52.92
C VAL A 161 -15.10 35.23 52.46
N THR A 162 -15.17 35.47 51.14
CA THR A 162 -15.24 36.82 50.57
C THR A 162 -16.55 37.52 50.98
N GLY A 163 -17.67 36.80 50.99
CA GLY A 163 -18.95 37.32 51.47
C GLY A 163 -18.89 37.75 52.95
N ARG A 164 -18.32 36.91 53.82
CA ARG A 164 -18.13 37.24 55.24
C ARG A 164 -17.21 38.43 55.45
N LEU A 165 -16.17 38.58 54.62
CA LEU A 165 -15.28 39.73 54.66
C LEU A 165 -16.04 41.02 54.30
N ASN A 166 -16.80 41.00 53.20
CA ASN A 166 -17.62 42.13 52.79
C ASN A 166 -18.65 42.54 53.86
N ASP A 167 -19.29 41.56 54.51
CA ASP A 167 -20.21 41.82 55.63
C ASP A 167 -19.50 42.44 56.84
N ALA A 168 -18.27 42.00 57.14
CA ALA A 168 -17.46 42.57 58.20
C ALA A 168 -17.05 44.02 57.89
N ASP A 169 -16.63 44.29 56.64
CA ASP A 169 -16.30 45.63 56.17
C ASP A 169 -17.51 46.57 56.21
N ALA A 170 -18.70 46.08 55.81
CA ALA A 170 -19.95 46.84 55.92
C ALA A 170 -20.27 47.21 57.38
N ARG A 171 -20.13 46.26 58.31
CA ARG A 171 -20.31 46.52 59.75
C ARG A 171 -19.28 47.50 60.31
N LEU A 172 -18.05 47.47 59.82
CA LEU A 172 -17.03 48.46 60.20
C LEU A 172 -17.40 49.85 59.69
N ALA A 173 -17.82 49.99 58.44
CA ALA A 173 -18.29 51.26 57.87
C ALA A 173 -19.53 51.80 58.61
N GLU A 174 -20.48 50.94 58.98
CA GLU A 174 -21.63 51.32 59.81
C GLU A 174 -21.20 51.84 61.19
N ARG A 175 -20.24 51.19 61.83
CA ARG A 175 -19.67 51.63 63.10
C ARG A 175 -18.93 52.97 62.98
N GLU A 176 -18.15 53.16 61.90
CA GLU A 176 -17.50 54.44 61.61
C GLU A 176 -18.53 55.56 61.44
N ASN A 177 -19.62 55.33 60.70
CA ASN A 177 -20.71 56.28 60.55
C ASN A 177 -21.38 56.61 61.89
N LEU A 178 -21.65 55.60 62.74
CA LEU A 178 -22.18 55.82 64.09
C LEU A 178 -21.22 56.66 64.95
N MET A 179 -19.92 56.39 64.89
CA MET A 179 -18.90 57.17 65.61
C MET A 179 -18.83 58.62 65.11
N HIS A 180 -18.96 58.84 63.80
CA HIS A 180 -19.09 60.19 63.22
C HIS A 180 -20.33 60.91 63.75
N MET A 181 -21.51 60.28 63.69
CA MET A 181 -22.74 60.87 64.21
C MET A 181 -22.68 61.16 65.73
N LEU A 182 -22.06 60.28 66.52
CA LEU A 182 -21.84 60.49 67.95
C LEU A 182 -20.89 61.67 68.21
N LYS A 183 -19.82 61.79 67.41
CA LYS A 183 -18.90 62.93 67.49
C LYS A 183 -19.61 64.23 67.15
N ASP A 184 -20.45 64.25 66.12
CA ASP A 184 -21.23 65.42 65.74
C ASP A 184 -22.26 65.76 66.82
N PHE A 185 -22.92 64.77 67.41
CA PHE A 185 -23.87 64.95 68.53
C PHE A 185 -23.19 65.46 69.81
N MET A 186 -21.98 65.02 70.11
CA MET A 186 -21.17 65.54 71.23
C MET A 186 -20.44 66.86 70.89
N GLY A 187 -20.37 67.21 69.61
CA GLY A 187 -19.59 68.32 69.05
C GLY A 187 -20.41 69.57 68.75
N ASP A 188 -21.70 69.61 69.07
CA ASP A 188 -22.55 70.81 68.96
C ASP A 188 -22.32 71.80 70.13
N GLY A 189 -21.06 71.89 70.54
CA GLY A 189 -20.49 72.85 71.45
C GLY A 189 -19.14 73.27 70.91
N ASP A 190 -19.20 74.26 70.02
CA ASP A 190 -18.12 75.19 69.64
C ASP A 190 -17.38 74.92 68.31
N GLY A 191 -17.40 75.95 67.46
CA GLY A 191 -16.20 76.31 66.71
C GLY A 191 -16.08 75.83 65.27
N ASP A 192 -16.70 76.60 64.40
CA ASP A 192 -16.25 76.97 63.06
C ASP A 192 -14.78 76.67 62.68
N GLN A 193 -14.64 76.26 61.41
CA GLN A 193 -13.55 76.56 60.47
C GLN A 193 -12.31 75.65 60.27
N GLU A 194 -12.17 75.34 58.97
CA GLU A 194 -10.97 75.37 58.13
C GLU A 194 -10.12 74.11 57.91
N LYS A 195 -10.19 73.66 56.64
CA LYS A 195 -9.21 72.82 55.94
C LYS A 195 -7.82 73.46 55.99
N PRO A 196 -6.75 72.63 55.90
CA PRO A 196 -5.96 72.75 54.68
C PRO A 196 -5.44 71.42 54.08
N ALA A 197 -5.04 71.57 52.82
CA ALA A 197 -4.56 70.57 51.87
C ALA A 197 -3.25 69.84 52.24
N ARG A 198 -3.02 68.66 51.62
CA ARG A 198 -1.88 68.42 50.70
C ARG A 198 -1.77 66.95 50.21
N LYS A 199 -1.90 66.80 48.89
CA LYS A 199 -1.02 66.08 47.95
C LYS A 199 -0.07 65.02 48.52
N ARG A 200 -0.25 63.75 48.12
CA ARG A 200 0.85 62.79 47.93
C ARG A 200 0.68 62.05 46.61
N GLN A 201 1.70 62.23 45.78
CA GLN A 201 1.96 61.59 44.51
C GLN A 201 3.01 60.52 44.80
N SER A 202 2.80 59.26 44.43
CA SER A 202 3.90 58.29 44.25
C SER A 202 3.53 57.20 43.25
N ASN A 203 4.27 57.22 42.14
CA ASN A 203 4.36 56.17 41.13
C ASN A 203 4.96 54.87 41.68
N LYS A 204 4.53 53.72 41.12
CA LYS A 204 5.36 52.58 40.62
C LYS A 204 4.39 51.50 40.13
N ALA A 205 4.26 51.25 38.82
CA ALA A 205 5.15 50.53 37.91
C ALA A 205 5.09 49.00 38.11
N ASN A 206 4.73 48.32 37.02
CA ASN A 206 5.23 47.01 36.56
C ASN A 206 4.83 45.76 37.39
N ASP A 207 4.45 44.60 36.84
CA ASP A 207 4.75 43.94 35.57
C ASP A 207 3.63 42.95 35.19
N ASP A 208 3.36 42.84 33.89
CA ASP A 208 2.80 41.65 33.25
C ASP A 208 3.83 40.50 33.31
N PRO A 209 3.40 39.26 33.59
CA PRO A 209 4.10 38.09 33.10
C PRO A 209 3.32 37.48 31.93
N GLU A 210 3.84 37.69 30.72
CA GLU A 210 3.63 36.79 29.60
C GLU A 210 4.04 35.36 30.01
N LEU A 211 3.09 34.42 29.92
CA LEU A 211 3.37 32.99 30.00
C LEU A 211 3.73 32.46 28.61
N PRO A 212 4.90 31.82 28.41
CA PRO A 212 5.16 31.03 27.23
C PRO A 212 4.68 29.60 27.46
N LEU A 213 3.63 29.17 26.75
CA LEU A 213 3.29 27.76 26.61
C LEU A 213 4.12 27.17 25.47
N LYS A 214 5.04 26.27 25.82
CA LYS A 214 5.50 25.17 24.97
C LYS A 214 4.66 23.95 25.29
#